data_AF-H2ZBV7-F1
#
_entry.id   AF-H2ZBV7-F1
#
_cell.length_a   1.000
_cell.length_b   1.000
_cell.length_c   1.000
_cell.angle_alpha   90.00
_cell.angle_beta   90.00
_cell.angle_gamma   90.00
#
_symmetry.space_group_name_H-M   'P 1'
#
loop_
_entity.id
_entity.type
_entity.pdbx_description
1 polymer ?
#
loop_
_entity_poly.entity_id
_entity_poly.type
_entity_poly.pdbx_seq_one_letter_code
_entity_poly.pdbx_strand_id
1 'polypeptide(L)'
;MDDIGDSNVSLNHEADLETFRQQWHLEVEQRKQGNSSQSILQKNPDTHTSENLERAKLLFQNGIEKEKEGRMLEAIKFYRNAVQLDPDVESHIQYYTSGEDRRILGDEDTSDVENCDLILKFGNMSFSSTSVDDFHQTNSAFSNLPSEIINKIFHFVVSCQMDMKSLEALSETCRKFYFFSRDDTIWKSVCEKIWTVHNKKGFSTWRNMYLTKPHVRLDGIYISKITYYREGDPTVLYKFYEPIQVVEYYRYVRFFHNGKIIMFTSPEPPLAVVHKVTLENQHELQYRIGTYKTHVDYAEQRDCAKITAKLKDSDRESGRRINYRTRNKCTTTDIEYHLALDLSSSNKKRCNKLTWQHYSCITNYFEKKSTEHEFNLSDQFPPFYFSPVNSYMQVQSTGS
;
A
#
# COMPACT_ATOMS: atom_id res chain seq x y z
N MET A 1 48.07 -34.13 -33.54
CA MET A 1 48.06 -32.92 -34.37
C MET A 1 46.82 -33.05 -35.21
N ASP A 2 45.85 -32.16 -34.98
CA ASP A 2 44.96 -31.58 -35.98
C ASP A 2 43.89 -30.80 -35.21
N ASP A 3 44.13 -29.50 -35.19
CA ASP A 3 43.24 -28.42 -34.81
C ASP A 3 42.82 -27.72 -36.11
N ILE A 4 41.75 -26.93 -36.05
CA ILE A 4 41.19 -26.01 -37.07
C ILE A 4 40.05 -26.59 -37.92
N GLY A 5 38.82 -26.15 -37.62
CA GLY A 5 37.72 -26.21 -38.57
C GLY A 5 36.33 -25.92 -38.01
N ASP A 6 36.09 -24.77 -37.34
CA ASP A 6 34.69 -24.39 -37.01
C ASP A 6 34.39 -22.88 -36.98
N SER A 7 35.24 -22.05 -37.58
CA SER A 7 35.05 -20.58 -37.62
C SER A 7 34.34 -20.05 -38.88
N ASN A 8 33.84 -20.91 -39.78
CA ASN A 8 33.28 -20.49 -41.07
C ASN A 8 31.74 -20.56 -41.19
N VAL A 9 31.02 -21.11 -40.20
CA VAL A 9 29.55 -21.23 -40.26
C VAL A 9 28.83 -20.05 -39.60
N SER A 10 29.50 -19.37 -38.66
CA SER A 10 28.91 -18.23 -37.92
C SER A 10 28.86 -16.93 -38.74
N LEU A 11 29.75 -16.76 -39.73
CA LEU A 11 29.84 -15.55 -40.56
C LEU A 11 28.74 -15.45 -41.63
N ASN A 12 28.17 -16.57 -42.08
CA ASN A 12 27.11 -16.54 -43.10
C ASN A 12 25.76 -16.07 -42.55
N HIS A 13 25.42 -16.41 -41.31
CA HIS A 13 24.13 -16.03 -40.72
C HIS A 13 24.04 -14.52 -40.45
N GLU A 14 25.15 -13.87 -40.13
CA GLU A 14 25.17 -12.42 -39.89
C GLU A 14 24.99 -11.64 -41.19
N ALA A 15 25.58 -12.11 -42.29
CA ALA A 15 25.36 -11.55 -43.63
C ALA A 15 23.91 -11.76 -44.12
N ASP A 16 23.32 -12.92 -43.85
CA ASP A 16 21.92 -13.22 -44.18
C ASP A 16 20.95 -12.34 -43.35
N LEU A 17 21.27 -12.07 -42.09
CA LEU A 17 20.47 -11.17 -41.25
C LEU A 17 20.61 -9.70 -41.68
N GLU A 18 21.80 -9.28 -42.11
CA GLU A 18 22.03 -7.92 -42.58
C GLU A 18 21.31 -7.65 -43.91
N THR A 19 21.32 -8.63 -44.83
CA THR A 19 20.53 -8.55 -46.07
C THR A 19 19.03 -8.54 -45.81
N PHE A 20 18.55 -9.35 -44.86
CA PHE A 20 17.15 -9.32 -44.43
C PHE A 20 16.75 -7.97 -43.84
N ARG A 21 17.58 -7.39 -42.96
CA ARG A 21 17.33 -6.06 -42.37
C ARG A 21 17.26 -4.97 -43.42
N GLN A 22 18.15 -5.00 -44.41
CA GLN A 22 18.15 -4.05 -45.51
C GLN A 22 16.91 -4.19 -46.40
N GLN A 23 16.50 -5.42 -46.74
CA GLN A 23 15.27 -5.68 -47.49
C GLN A 23 14.03 -5.20 -46.74
N TRP A 24 13.96 -5.46 -45.44
CA TRP A 24 12.84 -5.02 -44.60
C TRP A 24 12.77 -3.49 -44.48
N HIS A 25 13.91 -2.82 -44.32
CA HIS A 25 13.95 -1.35 -44.24
C HIS A 25 13.49 -0.70 -45.55
N LEU A 26 13.88 -1.26 -46.70
CA LEU A 26 13.42 -0.85 -48.02
C LEU A 26 11.92 -1.10 -48.21
N GLU A 27 11.39 -2.22 -47.72
CA GLU A 27 9.94 -2.52 -47.76
C GLU A 27 9.14 -1.50 -46.94
N VAL A 28 9.63 -1.13 -45.74
CA VAL A 28 8.99 -0.13 -44.88
C VAL A 28 9.01 1.27 -45.51
N GLU A 29 10.11 1.65 -46.16
CA GLU A 29 10.20 2.93 -46.89
C GLU A 29 9.30 2.97 -48.13
N GLN A 30 9.17 1.86 -48.86
CA GLN A 30 8.24 1.75 -49.99
C GLN A 30 6.78 1.86 -49.53
N ARG A 31 6.41 1.28 -48.39
CA ARG A 31 5.07 1.45 -47.80
C ARG A 31 4.79 2.89 -47.37
N LYS A 32 5.81 3.61 -46.86
CA LYS A 32 5.69 5.04 -46.53
C LYS A 32 5.56 5.93 -47.76
N GLN A 33 6.25 5.58 -48.86
CA GLN A 33 6.19 6.34 -50.11
C GLN A 33 4.94 6.00 -50.96
N GLY A 34 4.39 4.79 -50.85
CA GLY A 34 3.17 4.36 -51.55
C GLY A 34 1.86 4.99 -51.06
N ASN A 35 1.86 5.65 -49.89
CA ASN A 35 0.69 6.35 -49.35
C ASN A 35 0.55 7.80 -49.84
N SER A 36 1.40 8.26 -50.74
CA SER A 36 1.29 9.59 -51.35
C SER A 36 1.28 9.45 -52.87
N SER A 37 0.07 9.47 -53.44
CA SER A 37 -0.27 9.49 -54.89
C SER A 37 -0.69 8.14 -55.50
N GLN A 38 -1.98 7.78 -55.40
CA GLN A 38 -2.87 7.60 -56.56
C GLN A 38 -4.29 7.20 -56.13
N SER A 39 -5.25 7.82 -56.81
CA SER A 39 -6.68 7.84 -56.58
C SER A 39 -7.44 6.74 -57.34
N ILE A 40 -8.56 6.28 -56.75
CA ILE A 40 -9.83 5.86 -57.38
C ILE A 40 -9.79 4.67 -58.37
N LEU A 41 -10.39 3.54 -57.97
CA LEU A 41 -11.41 2.77 -58.72
C LEU A 41 -11.88 1.50 -57.94
N GLN A 42 -13.14 1.54 -57.48
CA GLN A 42 -14.10 0.43 -57.28
C GLN A 42 -13.69 -0.90 -56.61
N LYS A 43 -14.06 -1.05 -55.32
CA LYS A 43 -15.05 -2.04 -54.80
C LYS A 43 -15.09 -1.96 -53.26
N ASN A 44 -16.28 -1.75 -52.68
CA ASN A 44 -16.56 -1.60 -51.25
C ASN A 44 -15.79 -2.57 -50.32
N PRO A 45 -14.93 -2.08 -49.40
CA PRO A 45 -14.36 -2.86 -48.30
C PRO A 45 -14.60 -2.27 -46.88
N ASP A 46 -15.42 -1.22 -46.73
CA ASP A 46 -15.43 -0.44 -45.49
C ASP A 46 -16.29 -1.03 -44.36
N THR A 47 -17.25 -1.92 -44.66
CA THR A 47 -18.11 -2.54 -43.62
C THR A 47 -17.42 -3.68 -42.87
N HIS A 48 -16.68 -4.55 -43.57
CA HIS A 48 -16.13 -5.76 -42.97
C HIS A 48 -14.92 -5.48 -42.05
N THR A 49 -14.14 -4.45 -42.40
CA THR A 49 -12.99 -3.98 -41.59
C THR A 49 -13.47 -3.26 -40.32
N SER A 50 -14.57 -2.51 -40.40
CA SER A 50 -15.20 -1.87 -39.23
C SER A 50 -15.80 -2.91 -38.27
N GLU A 51 -16.50 -3.93 -38.80
CA GLU A 51 -17.06 -5.00 -37.97
C GLU A 51 -15.97 -5.84 -37.28
N ASN A 52 -14.86 -6.14 -37.96
CA ASN A 52 -13.74 -6.86 -37.37
C ASN A 52 -13.07 -6.04 -36.26
N LEU A 53 -12.92 -4.72 -36.46
CA LEU A 53 -12.38 -3.80 -35.46
C LEU A 53 -13.28 -3.72 -34.21
N GLU A 54 -14.60 -3.61 -34.39
CA GLU A 54 -15.54 -3.61 -33.26
C GLU A 54 -15.52 -4.93 -32.48
N ARG A 55 -15.44 -6.06 -33.20
CA ARG A 55 -15.34 -7.37 -32.59
C ARG A 55 -14.02 -7.58 -31.84
N ALA A 56 -12.90 -7.08 -32.39
CA ALA A 56 -11.59 -7.10 -31.74
C ALA A 56 -11.62 -6.30 -30.42
N LYS A 57 -12.21 -5.10 -30.43
CA LYS A 57 -12.37 -4.26 -29.23
C LYS A 57 -13.19 -4.94 -28.14
N LEU A 58 -14.31 -5.56 -28.49
CA LEU A 58 -15.18 -6.24 -27.53
C LEU A 58 -14.47 -7.45 -26.89
N LEU A 59 -13.73 -8.23 -27.68
CA LEU A 59 -12.92 -9.33 -27.16
C LEU A 59 -11.82 -8.82 -26.22
N PHE A 60 -11.17 -7.71 -26.55
CA PHE A 60 -10.14 -7.13 -25.70
C PHE A 60 -10.71 -6.61 -24.38
N GLN A 61 -11.87 -5.95 -24.40
CA GLN A 61 -12.56 -5.48 -23.19
C GLN A 61 -12.94 -6.65 -22.25
N ASN A 62 -13.44 -7.75 -22.81
CA ASN A 62 -13.71 -8.97 -22.04
C ASN A 62 -12.43 -9.55 -21.42
N GLY A 63 -11.29 -9.44 -22.11
CA GLY A 63 -9.97 -9.79 -21.56
C GLY A 63 -9.63 -8.98 -20.31
N ILE A 64 -9.84 -7.65 -20.36
CA ILE A 64 -9.60 -6.73 -19.23
C ILE A 64 -10.49 -7.08 -18.04
N GLU A 65 -11.77 -7.40 -18.28
CA GLU A 65 -12.68 -7.82 -17.21
C GLU A 65 -12.23 -9.12 -16.55
N LYS A 66 -11.82 -10.13 -17.33
CA LYS A 66 -11.27 -11.38 -16.78
C LYS A 66 -9.96 -11.18 -16.02
N GLU A 67 -9.15 -10.22 -16.43
CA GLU A 67 -7.96 -9.81 -15.70
C GLU A 67 -8.29 -9.16 -14.35
N LYS A 68 -9.27 -8.23 -14.32
CA LYS A 68 -9.78 -7.62 -13.08
C LYS A 68 -10.38 -8.65 -12.12
N GLU A 69 -11.02 -9.69 -12.65
CA GLU A 69 -11.55 -10.82 -11.89
C GLU A 69 -10.47 -11.82 -11.42
N GLY A 70 -9.21 -11.66 -11.84
CA GLY A 70 -8.10 -12.55 -11.49
C GLY A 70 -8.03 -13.85 -12.31
N ARG A 71 -8.85 -14.00 -13.36
CA ARG A 71 -8.89 -15.18 -14.26
C ARG A 71 -7.98 -14.99 -15.47
N MET A 72 -6.67 -14.93 -15.21
CA MET A 72 -5.66 -14.62 -16.22
C MET A 72 -5.63 -15.59 -17.41
N LEU A 73 -5.84 -16.90 -17.19
CA LEU A 73 -5.87 -17.91 -18.27
C LEU A 73 -7.04 -17.72 -19.24
N GLU A 74 -8.18 -17.24 -18.74
CA GLU A 74 -9.33 -16.89 -19.58
C GLU A 74 -9.07 -15.58 -20.33
N ALA A 75 -8.49 -14.58 -19.65
CA ALA A 75 -8.11 -13.31 -20.25
C ALA A 75 -7.16 -13.48 -21.46
N ILE A 76 -6.15 -14.34 -21.36
CA ILE A 76 -5.20 -14.62 -22.45
C ILE A 76 -5.91 -15.14 -23.70
N LYS A 77 -6.97 -15.95 -23.57
CA LYS A 77 -7.74 -16.44 -24.73
C LYS A 77 -8.45 -15.28 -25.43
N PHE A 78 -9.02 -14.36 -24.67
CA PHE A 78 -9.68 -13.18 -25.19
C PHE A 78 -8.69 -12.23 -25.89
N TYR A 79 -7.53 -11.97 -25.29
CA TYR A 79 -6.49 -11.14 -25.90
C TYR A 79 -5.93 -11.74 -27.19
N ARG A 80 -5.66 -13.05 -27.21
CA ARG A 80 -5.21 -13.74 -28.43
C ARG A 80 -6.22 -13.62 -29.57
N ASN A 81 -7.51 -13.81 -29.27
CA ASN A 81 -8.57 -13.69 -30.27
C ASN A 81 -8.73 -12.24 -30.75
N ALA A 82 -8.52 -11.24 -29.89
CA ALA A 82 -8.56 -9.83 -30.27
C ALA A 82 -7.41 -9.47 -31.22
N VAL A 83 -6.17 -9.85 -30.89
CA VAL A 83 -4.97 -9.61 -31.71
C VAL A 83 -5.04 -10.34 -33.05
N GLN A 84 -5.71 -11.50 -33.10
CA GLN A 84 -5.92 -12.24 -34.34
C GLN A 84 -6.88 -11.52 -35.31
N LEU A 85 -7.83 -10.75 -34.80
CA LEU A 85 -8.74 -9.95 -35.62
C LEU A 85 -8.13 -8.60 -36.01
N ASP A 86 -7.38 -7.98 -35.12
CA ASP A 86 -6.68 -6.72 -35.35
C ASP A 86 -5.35 -6.70 -34.55
N PRO A 87 -4.19 -6.80 -35.23
CA PRO A 87 -2.89 -6.77 -34.58
C PRO A 87 -2.62 -5.48 -33.80
N ASP A 88 -3.24 -4.36 -34.18
CA ASP A 88 -3.02 -3.04 -33.57
C ASP A 88 -4.17 -2.64 -32.61
N VAL A 89 -4.98 -3.61 -32.17
CA VAL A 89 -6.16 -3.41 -31.30
C VAL A 89 -5.87 -2.58 -30.04
N GLU A 90 -4.67 -2.72 -29.45
CA GLU A 90 -4.26 -1.98 -28.25
C GLU A 90 -4.15 -0.46 -28.52
N SER A 91 -3.66 -0.08 -29.69
CA SER A 91 -3.53 1.34 -30.10
C SER A 91 -4.90 2.00 -30.28
N HIS A 92 -5.91 1.24 -30.72
CA HIS A 92 -7.28 1.70 -30.90
C HIS A 92 -8.06 1.83 -29.59
N ILE A 93 -7.60 1.17 -28.52
CA ILE A 93 -8.25 1.18 -27.20
C ILE A 93 -7.71 2.31 -26.32
N GLN A 94 -6.45 2.73 -26.52
CA GLN A 94 -5.82 3.84 -25.78
C GLN A 94 -6.62 5.16 -25.84
N TYR A 95 -7.44 5.35 -26.89
CA TYR A 95 -8.28 6.54 -27.05
C TYR A 95 -9.54 6.54 -26.15
N TYR A 96 -10.03 5.36 -25.72
CA TYR A 96 -11.30 5.24 -24.97
C TYR A 96 -11.11 5.06 -23.45
N THR A 97 -9.94 4.62 -22.99
CA THR A 97 -9.64 4.47 -21.55
C THR A 97 -9.33 5.81 -20.84
N SER A 98 -9.26 6.91 -21.58
CA SER A 98 -8.85 8.23 -21.07
C SER A 98 -10.01 9.16 -20.67
N GLY A 99 -11.28 8.76 -20.82
CA GLY A 99 -12.42 9.70 -20.81
C GLY A 99 -13.43 9.59 -19.67
N GLU A 100 -13.86 8.39 -19.27
CA GLU A 100 -15.15 8.28 -18.55
C GLU A 100 -15.15 7.49 -17.23
N ASP A 101 -14.10 6.74 -16.90
CA ASP A 101 -14.01 6.01 -15.62
C ASP A 101 -13.44 6.84 -14.44
N ARG A 102 -13.20 8.15 -14.64
CA ARG A 102 -12.77 9.08 -13.57
C ARG A 102 -13.90 9.87 -12.92
N ARG A 103 -15.16 9.71 -13.33
CA ARG A 103 -16.29 10.53 -12.83
C ARG A 103 -17.13 9.86 -11.74
N ILE A 104 -16.77 8.67 -11.26
CA ILE A 104 -17.47 7.97 -10.17
C ILE A 104 -16.48 7.58 -9.07
N LEU A 105 -15.71 8.54 -8.57
CA LEU A 105 -15.20 8.54 -7.20
C LEU A 105 -15.15 10.00 -6.78
N GLY A 106 -15.97 10.33 -5.78
CA GLY A 106 -16.24 11.66 -5.29
C GLY A 106 -15.01 12.53 -5.20
N ASP A 107 -15.15 13.70 -5.80
CA ASP A 107 -14.31 14.86 -5.71
C ASP A 107 -14.43 15.43 -4.28
N GLU A 108 -13.57 14.98 -3.38
CA GLU A 108 -13.30 15.65 -2.11
C GLU A 108 -11.80 15.53 -1.86
N ASP A 109 -11.03 16.54 -2.28
CA ASP A 109 -9.82 17.00 -1.57
C ASP A 109 -9.15 18.14 -2.36
N THR A 110 -9.83 19.29 -2.37
CA THR A 110 -9.19 20.59 -2.60
C THR A 110 -9.75 21.59 -1.59
N SER A 111 -9.36 21.49 -0.32
CA SER A 111 -9.80 22.44 0.70
C SER A 111 -8.80 22.67 1.86
N ASP A 112 -7.49 22.53 1.63
CA ASP A 112 -6.50 22.96 2.64
C ASP A 112 -6.36 24.48 2.72
N VAL A 113 -6.78 25.22 1.69
CA VAL A 113 -6.76 26.70 1.68
C VAL A 113 -8.04 27.29 2.32
N GLU A 114 -9.16 26.57 2.31
CA GLU A 114 -10.44 27.04 2.87
C GLU A 114 -10.60 26.75 4.37
N ASN A 115 -9.85 25.79 4.92
CA ASN A 115 -10.05 25.33 6.30
C ASN A 115 -9.65 26.37 7.37
N CYS A 116 -8.66 27.22 7.06
CA CYS A 116 -8.28 28.36 7.90
C CYS A 116 -9.39 29.43 7.99
N ASP A 117 -10.25 29.51 6.97
CA ASP A 117 -11.32 30.48 6.90
C ASP A 117 -12.50 30.08 7.79
N LEU A 118 -12.78 28.77 7.96
CA LEU A 118 -13.91 28.30 8.77
C LEU A 118 -13.79 28.65 10.27
N ILE A 119 -12.59 28.56 10.85
CA ILE A 119 -12.38 28.93 12.27
C ILE A 119 -12.65 30.44 12.45
N LEU A 120 -12.15 31.27 11.53
CA LEU A 120 -12.36 32.71 11.54
C LEU A 120 -13.82 33.08 11.27
N LYS A 121 -14.47 32.42 10.30
CA LYS A 121 -15.90 32.55 9.98
C LYS A 121 -16.77 32.20 11.19
N PHE A 122 -16.51 31.09 11.86
CA PHE A 122 -17.27 30.70 13.05
C PHE A 122 -16.98 31.59 14.27
N GLY A 123 -15.75 32.09 14.44
CA GLY A 123 -15.41 33.04 15.49
C GLY A 123 -16.07 34.43 15.30
N ASN A 124 -16.22 34.86 14.04
CA ASN A 124 -16.87 36.12 13.69
C ASN A 124 -18.40 36.04 13.69
N MET A 125 -18.96 34.84 13.54
CA MET A 125 -20.36 34.60 13.86
C MET A 125 -20.51 34.67 15.37
N SER A 126 -20.88 35.84 15.88
CA SER A 126 -21.31 36.02 17.27
C SER A 126 -22.13 34.82 17.70
N PHE A 127 -21.76 34.22 18.84
CA PHE A 127 -22.62 33.29 19.56
C PHE A 127 -23.76 34.15 20.12
N SER A 128 -24.67 34.59 19.23
CA SER A 128 -25.84 35.28 19.68
C SER A 128 -26.61 34.24 20.48
N SER A 129 -26.57 34.42 21.79
CA SER A 129 -27.63 33.99 22.68
C SER A 129 -28.90 34.72 22.28
N THR A 130 -29.35 34.54 21.04
CA THR A 130 -30.71 34.88 20.67
C THR A 130 -31.52 33.77 21.29
N SER A 131 -32.10 34.11 22.44
CA SER A 131 -33.41 33.64 22.86
C SER A 131 -34.21 33.19 21.64
N VAL A 132 -34.21 31.87 21.41
CA VAL A 132 -35.17 31.24 20.51
C VAL A 132 -36.29 30.78 21.42
N ASP A 133 -37.46 31.35 21.17
CA ASP A 133 -38.72 31.03 21.85
C ASP A 133 -38.96 29.51 21.95
N ASP A 134 -39.09 29.03 23.18
CA ASP A 134 -40.24 28.29 23.71
C ASP A 134 -40.84 27.09 22.96
N PHE A 135 -40.06 26.28 22.23
CA PHE A 135 -40.51 24.93 21.86
C PHE A 135 -39.44 23.86 22.09
N HIS A 136 -39.54 23.20 23.26
CA HIS A 136 -38.97 21.89 23.59
C HIS A 136 -37.59 21.58 23.00
N GLN A 137 -36.62 22.48 23.17
CA GLN A 137 -35.23 22.06 23.06
C GLN A 137 -34.94 21.24 24.31
N THR A 138 -34.99 19.91 24.18
CA THR A 138 -34.45 19.01 25.21
C THR A 138 -33.00 19.43 25.39
N ASN A 139 -32.72 20.25 26.39
CA ASN A 139 -31.38 20.70 26.73
C ASN A 139 -30.54 19.45 26.92
N SER A 140 -29.77 19.09 25.89
CA SER A 140 -28.91 17.92 25.99
C SER A 140 -27.95 18.20 27.14
N ALA A 141 -27.79 17.23 28.06
CA ALA A 141 -26.92 17.41 29.23
C ALA A 141 -25.50 17.84 28.83
N PHE A 142 -25.08 17.51 27.60
CA PHE A 142 -23.78 17.86 27.03
C PHE A 142 -23.64 19.35 26.67
N SER A 143 -24.72 20.00 26.21
CA SER A 143 -24.71 21.43 25.83
C SER A 143 -24.46 22.36 27.02
N ASN A 144 -24.85 21.91 28.21
CA ASN A 144 -24.71 22.64 29.49
C ASN A 144 -23.34 22.43 30.15
N LEU A 145 -22.45 21.60 29.59
CA LEU A 145 -21.12 21.39 30.15
C LEU A 145 -20.25 22.65 29.97
N PRO A 146 -19.49 23.04 31.00
CA PRO A 146 -18.43 24.05 30.86
C PRO A 146 -17.43 23.67 29.78
N SER A 147 -16.90 24.66 29.08
CA SER A 147 -15.95 24.48 27.98
C SER A 147 -14.71 23.66 28.36
N GLU A 148 -14.28 23.78 29.61
CA GLU A 148 -13.16 23.08 30.22
C GLU A 148 -13.42 21.57 30.32
N ILE A 149 -14.65 21.19 30.62
CA ILE A 149 -15.06 19.78 30.70
C ILE A 149 -15.11 19.19 29.30
N ILE A 150 -15.67 19.93 28.33
CA ILE A 150 -15.70 19.50 26.93
C ILE A 150 -14.27 19.34 26.41
N ASN A 151 -13.38 20.30 26.65
CA ASN A 151 -11.96 20.18 26.32
C ASN A 151 -11.32 18.93 26.93
N LYS A 152 -11.57 18.65 28.23
CA LYS A 152 -11.07 17.42 28.87
C LYS A 152 -11.59 16.15 28.21
N ILE A 153 -12.86 16.12 27.78
CA ILE A 153 -13.44 14.98 27.05
C ILE A 153 -12.71 14.79 25.72
N PHE A 154 -12.46 15.86 24.96
CA PHE A 154 -11.74 15.79 23.70
C PHE A 154 -10.30 15.32 23.89
N HIS A 155 -9.61 15.83 24.93
CA HIS A 155 -8.30 15.32 25.34
C HIS A 155 -8.34 13.83 25.68
N PHE A 156 -9.37 13.36 26.38
CA PHE A 156 -9.52 11.95 26.73
C PHE A 156 -9.70 11.06 25.49
N VAL A 157 -10.58 11.45 24.55
CA VAL A 157 -10.82 10.74 23.28
C VAL A 157 -9.51 10.52 22.52
N VAL A 158 -8.66 11.55 22.45
CA VAL A 158 -7.38 11.48 21.75
C VAL A 158 -6.30 10.79 22.58
N SER A 159 -6.33 10.92 23.90
CA SER A 159 -5.22 10.49 24.77
C SER A 159 -4.99 8.99 24.83
N CYS A 160 -6.05 8.18 24.74
CA CYS A 160 -5.97 6.74 24.94
C CYS A 160 -5.32 6.00 23.75
N GLN A 161 -5.74 6.30 22.52
CA GLN A 161 -5.32 5.56 21.33
C GLN A 161 -4.84 6.46 20.17
N MET A 162 -4.79 7.79 20.36
CA MET A 162 -4.62 8.77 19.29
C MET A 162 -5.66 8.60 18.18
N ASP A 163 -6.94 8.51 18.59
CA ASP A 163 -8.05 8.36 17.65
C ASP A 163 -8.42 9.69 16.98
N MET A 164 -7.66 10.00 15.94
CA MET A 164 -7.88 11.19 15.12
C MET A 164 -9.17 11.10 14.30
N LYS A 165 -9.66 9.88 14.00
CA LYS A 165 -10.92 9.70 13.27
C LYS A 165 -12.10 10.12 14.13
N SER A 166 -12.13 9.68 15.39
CA SER A 166 -13.18 10.11 16.33
C SER A 166 -13.11 11.62 16.61
N LEU A 167 -11.92 12.22 16.65
CA LEU A 167 -11.77 13.67 16.81
C LEU A 167 -12.37 14.44 15.62
N GLU A 168 -12.13 13.99 14.39
CA GLU A 168 -12.71 14.62 13.20
C GLU A 168 -14.22 14.35 13.09
N ALA A 169 -14.69 13.15 13.42
CA ALA A 169 -16.13 12.86 13.50
C ALA A 169 -16.85 13.74 14.52
N LEU A 170 -16.24 14.04 15.67
CA LEU A 170 -16.78 15.01 16.62
C LEU A 170 -16.88 16.41 16.01
N SER A 171 -15.89 16.81 15.20
CA SER A 171 -15.85 18.13 14.57
C SER A 171 -16.98 18.36 13.56
N GLU A 172 -17.48 17.29 12.96
CA GLU A 172 -18.58 17.32 11.98
C GLU A 172 -19.96 17.51 12.64
N THR A 173 -20.08 17.30 13.97
CA THR A 173 -21.38 17.33 14.66
C THR A 173 -21.97 18.74 14.82
N CYS A 174 -21.15 19.72 15.21
CA CYS A 174 -21.60 21.09 15.43
C CYS A 174 -20.43 22.08 15.43
N ARG A 175 -20.73 23.37 15.25
CA ARG A 175 -19.73 24.46 15.24
C ARG A 175 -18.89 24.52 16.51
N LYS A 176 -19.50 24.27 17.68
CA LYS A 176 -18.83 24.27 18.98
C LYS A 176 -17.80 23.13 19.08
N PHE A 177 -18.14 21.94 18.59
CA PHE A 177 -17.22 20.80 18.58
C PHE A 177 -16.15 20.94 17.52
N TYR A 178 -16.48 21.53 16.36
CA TYR A 178 -15.50 21.94 15.38
C TYR A 178 -14.44 22.81 16.05
N PHE A 179 -14.82 23.89 16.76
CA PHE A 179 -13.86 24.74 17.47
C PHE A 179 -13.00 23.96 18.48
N PHE A 180 -13.60 23.13 19.34
CA PHE A 180 -12.85 22.37 20.35
C PHE A 180 -11.90 21.32 19.76
N SER A 181 -12.28 20.65 18.67
CA SER A 181 -11.39 19.68 18.01
C SER A 181 -10.11 20.29 17.43
N ARG A 182 -10.11 21.61 17.18
CA ARG A 182 -8.95 22.35 16.65
C ARG A 182 -8.11 23.01 17.76
N ASP A 183 -8.37 22.69 19.03
CA ASP A 183 -7.60 23.21 20.16
C ASP A 183 -6.11 22.81 20.08
N ASP A 184 -5.22 23.80 20.14
CA ASP A 184 -3.76 23.63 19.92
C ASP A 184 -3.14 22.68 20.96
N THR A 185 -3.73 22.57 22.16
CA THR A 185 -3.22 21.70 23.22
C THR A 185 -3.41 20.20 22.92
N ILE A 186 -4.51 19.82 22.25
CA ILE A 186 -4.76 18.44 21.81
C ILE A 186 -3.71 18.05 20.78
N TRP A 187 -3.55 18.87 19.75
CA TRP A 187 -2.60 18.63 18.66
C TRP A 187 -1.15 18.64 19.14
N LYS A 188 -0.81 19.48 20.12
CA LYS A 188 0.49 19.45 20.79
C LYS A 188 0.77 18.09 21.43
N SER A 189 -0.18 17.57 22.21
CA SER A 189 -0.04 16.26 22.86
C SER A 189 0.13 15.12 21.86
N VAL A 190 -0.59 15.17 20.73
CA VAL A 190 -0.44 14.19 19.63
C VAL A 190 0.96 14.28 19.02
N CYS A 191 1.43 15.49 18.72
CA CYS A 191 2.76 15.69 18.14
C CYS A 191 3.89 15.20 19.08
N GLU A 192 3.75 15.42 20.38
CA GLU A 192 4.70 14.94 21.40
C GLU A 192 4.78 13.41 21.47
N LYS A 193 3.66 12.71 21.23
CA LYS A 193 3.61 11.25 21.21
C LYS A 193 4.20 10.64 19.93
N ILE A 194 4.00 11.29 18.79
CA ILE A 194 4.44 10.77 17.48
C ILE A 194 5.91 11.05 17.22
N TRP A 195 6.40 12.25 17.58
CA TRP A 195 7.76 12.69 17.27
C TRP A 195 8.55 12.97 18.55
N THR A 196 9.70 12.30 18.67
CA THR A 196 10.66 12.51 19.77
C THR A 196 11.24 13.92 19.77
N VAL A 197 11.47 14.50 18.58
CA VAL A 197 11.85 15.90 18.39
C VAL A 197 10.69 16.63 17.72
N HIS A 198 10.04 17.49 18.49
CA HIS A 198 8.91 18.28 18.04
C HIS A 198 9.24 19.77 18.19
N ASN A 199 9.20 20.50 17.07
CA ASN A 199 9.38 21.94 17.08
C ASN A 199 8.34 22.57 16.16
N LYS A 200 7.53 23.47 16.71
CA LYS A 200 6.53 24.23 15.95
C LYS A 200 7.16 25.22 14.96
N LYS A 201 8.48 25.47 15.02
CA LYS A 201 9.21 26.33 14.07
C LYS A 201 8.94 25.87 12.63
N GLY A 202 8.40 26.78 11.81
CA GLY A 202 8.06 26.53 10.41
C GLY A 202 6.59 26.17 10.15
N PHE A 203 5.78 25.96 11.20
CA PHE A 203 4.36 25.63 11.07
C PHE A 203 3.48 26.65 11.80
N SER A 204 2.29 26.93 11.27
CA SER A 204 1.35 27.90 11.86
C SER A 204 0.69 27.38 13.14
N THR A 205 0.30 26.10 13.15
CA THR A 205 -0.38 25.42 14.26
C THR A 205 0.19 24.02 14.48
N TRP A 206 0.00 23.40 15.66
CA TRP A 206 0.40 22.00 15.86
C TRP A 206 -0.38 21.06 14.94
N ARG A 207 -1.64 21.40 14.63
CA ARG A 207 -2.45 20.67 13.64
C ARG A 207 -1.82 20.72 12.25
N ASN A 208 -1.41 21.90 11.80
CA ASN A 208 -0.74 22.06 10.53
C ASN A 208 0.54 21.20 10.49
N MET A 209 1.36 21.26 11.54
CA MET A 209 2.54 20.38 11.68
C MET A 209 2.16 18.90 11.56
N TYR A 210 1.10 18.45 12.24
CA TYR A 210 0.66 17.06 12.18
C TYR A 210 0.28 16.63 10.76
N LEU A 211 -0.47 17.47 10.04
CA LEU A 211 -0.96 17.17 8.69
C LEU A 211 0.14 17.21 7.63
N THR A 212 1.14 18.07 7.81
CA THR A 212 2.24 18.25 6.85
C THR A 212 3.40 17.31 7.09
N LYS A 213 3.73 17.03 8.36
CA LYS A 213 4.92 16.26 8.72
C LYS A 213 4.67 14.76 8.49
N PRO A 214 5.56 14.05 7.77
CA PRO A 214 5.38 12.63 7.51
C PRO A 214 5.43 11.80 8.80
N HIS A 215 4.45 10.92 8.96
CA HIS A 215 4.35 9.98 10.07
C HIS A 215 3.56 8.73 9.69
N VAL A 216 3.83 7.63 10.40
CA VAL A 216 3.11 6.36 10.20
C VAL A 216 1.64 6.50 10.58
N ARG A 217 0.78 5.87 9.79
CA ARG A 217 -0.64 5.77 10.09
C ARG A 217 -0.90 4.65 11.08
N LEU A 218 -1.72 4.94 12.09
CA LEU A 218 -2.10 4.02 13.16
C LEU A 218 -3.49 3.42 12.97
N ASP A 219 -4.28 3.99 12.06
CA ASP A 219 -5.69 3.69 11.83
C ASP A 219 -5.91 2.53 10.82
N GLY A 220 -4.88 1.71 10.63
CA GLY A 220 -4.88 0.65 9.63
C GLY A 220 -3.61 -0.20 9.67
N ILE A 221 -3.31 -0.82 8.54
CA ILE A 221 -2.20 -1.76 8.40
C ILE A 221 -1.50 -1.57 7.06
N TYR A 222 -0.19 -1.79 7.04
CA TYR A 222 0.61 -1.78 5.83
C TYR A 222 0.76 -3.22 5.33
N ILE A 223 0.43 -3.46 4.06
CA ILE A 223 0.35 -4.79 3.46
C ILE A 223 1.31 -4.86 2.27
N SER A 224 2.16 -5.88 2.27
CA SER A 224 3.02 -6.25 1.15
C SER A 224 2.58 -7.63 0.67
N LYS A 225 2.21 -7.74 -0.61
CA LYS A 225 1.88 -9.01 -1.28
C LYS A 225 3.12 -9.50 -2.00
N ILE A 226 3.49 -10.76 -1.76
CA ILE A 226 4.63 -11.41 -2.38
C ILE A 226 4.12 -12.60 -3.15
N THR A 227 4.51 -12.68 -4.41
CA THR A 227 4.21 -13.80 -5.30
C THR A 227 5.51 -14.26 -5.93
N TYR A 228 5.84 -15.54 -5.79
CA TYR A 228 6.98 -16.14 -6.49
C TYR A 228 6.59 -17.49 -7.09
N TYR A 229 7.32 -17.87 -8.13
CA TYR A 229 7.12 -19.10 -8.86
C TYR A 229 8.18 -20.10 -8.41
N ARG A 230 7.76 -21.32 -8.06
CA ARG A 230 8.67 -22.43 -7.78
C ARG A 230 8.31 -23.62 -8.65
N GLU A 231 9.31 -24.38 -9.03
CA GLU A 231 9.09 -25.65 -9.70
C GLU A 231 8.29 -26.59 -8.78
N GLY A 232 7.23 -27.17 -9.33
CA GLY A 232 6.48 -28.25 -8.68
C GLY A 232 7.23 -29.56 -8.81
N ASP A 233 6.79 -30.56 -8.06
CA ASP A 233 7.42 -31.88 -8.09
C ASP A 233 7.20 -32.55 -9.47
N PRO A 234 8.27 -32.77 -10.26
CA PRO A 234 8.17 -33.36 -11.59
C PRO A 234 7.80 -34.85 -11.55
N THR A 235 7.84 -35.49 -10.37
CA THR A 235 7.55 -36.92 -10.21
C THR A 235 6.06 -37.23 -10.02
N VAL A 236 5.24 -36.21 -9.76
CA VAL A 236 3.81 -36.37 -9.50
C VAL A 236 3.00 -36.60 -10.78
N LEU A 237 3.54 -36.24 -11.96
CA LEU A 237 2.89 -36.35 -13.28
C LEU A 237 3.85 -36.89 -14.35
N TYR A 238 3.40 -36.98 -15.60
CA TYR A 238 4.20 -37.48 -16.74
C TYR A 238 5.46 -36.62 -16.98
N LYS A 239 6.55 -37.25 -17.49
CA LYS A 239 7.85 -36.62 -17.82
C LYS A 239 7.82 -35.38 -18.73
N PHE A 240 6.70 -35.10 -19.40
CA PHE A 240 6.53 -33.96 -20.30
C PHE A 240 5.75 -32.80 -19.65
N TYR A 241 5.48 -32.89 -18.34
CA TYR A 241 4.76 -31.89 -17.58
C TYR A 241 5.66 -31.34 -16.48
N GLU A 242 6.07 -30.07 -16.63
CA GLU A 242 6.81 -29.31 -15.62
C GLU A 242 5.83 -28.39 -14.88
N PRO A 243 5.24 -28.84 -13.77
CA PRO A 243 4.31 -27.99 -13.02
C PRO A 243 5.06 -26.78 -12.46
N ILE A 244 4.49 -25.58 -12.61
CA ILE A 244 4.94 -24.39 -11.87
C ILE A 244 3.93 -24.11 -10.76
N GLN A 245 4.42 -24.00 -9.53
CA GLN A 245 3.62 -23.62 -8.37
C GLN A 245 3.77 -22.11 -8.12
N VAL A 246 2.64 -21.42 -8.13
CA VAL A 246 2.56 -20.01 -7.73
C VAL A 246 2.36 -19.95 -6.22
N VAL A 247 3.35 -19.45 -5.49
CA VAL A 247 3.25 -19.24 -4.05
C VAL A 247 2.96 -17.78 -3.78
N GLU A 248 1.83 -17.52 -3.15
CA GLU A 248 1.41 -16.19 -2.73
C GLU A 248 1.34 -16.12 -1.21
N TYR A 249 1.90 -15.07 -0.63
CA TYR A 249 1.77 -14.76 0.78
C TYR A 249 1.86 -13.26 1.03
N TYR A 250 1.50 -12.86 2.24
CA TYR A 250 1.38 -11.48 2.65
C TYR A 250 2.28 -11.20 3.85
N ARG A 251 2.89 -10.01 3.86
CA ARG A 251 3.50 -9.43 5.05
C ARG A 251 2.69 -8.24 5.50
N TYR A 252 2.33 -8.24 6.78
CA TYR A 252 1.53 -7.22 7.42
C TYR A 252 2.37 -6.49 8.46
N VAL A 253 2.34 -5.17 8.43
CA VAL A 253 2.99 -4.31 9.42
C VAL A 253 1.96 -3.37 10.03
N ARG A 254 1.78 -3.46 11.34
CA ARG A 254 0.88 -2.57 12.11
C ARG A 254 1.68 -1.77 13.14
N PHE A 255 1.46 -0.46 13.16
CA PHE A 255 2.05 0.46 14.12
C PHE A 255 1.04 0.82 15.22
N PHE A 256 1.55 1.12 16.41
CA PHE A 256 0.73 1.47 17.57
C PHE A 256 1.22 2.77 18.22
N HIS A 257 0.29 3.51 18.82
CA HIS A 257 0.56 4.80 19.48
C HIS A 257 1.60 4.73 20.62
N ASN A 258 1.81 3.56 21.20
CA ASN A 258 2.79 3.32 22.27
C ASN A 258 4.20 3.00 21.73
N GLY A 259 4.45 3.16 20.43
CA GLY A 259 5.74 2.85 19.81
C GLY A 259 5.96 1.36 19.56
N LYS A 260 4.94 0.50 19.75
CA LYS A 260 5.02 -0.92 19.38
C LYS A 260 4.74 -1.13 17.90
N ILE A 261 5.31 -2.21 17.36
CA ILE A 261 5.10 -2.65 15.99
C ILE A 261 4.79 -4.14 15.99
N ILE A 262 3.88 -4.56 15.11
CA ILE A 262 3.67 -5.97 14.76
C ILE A 262 4.15 -6.18 13.33
N MET A 263 4.90 -7.26 13.11
CA MET A 263 5.18 -7.81 11.78
C MET A 263 4.68 -9.25 11.70
N PHE A 264 3.78 -9.50 10.77
CA PHE A 264 3.15 -10.81 10.57
C PHE A 264 3.29 -11.25 9.12
N THR A 265 3.79 -12.47 8.92
CA THR A 265 3.87 -13.09 7.59
C THR A 265 2.88 -14.24 7.54
N SER A 266 1.95 -14.23 6.59
CA SER A 266 0.90 -15.24 6.49
C SER A 266 0.53 -15.52 5.03
N PRO A 267 0.21 -16.77 4.66
CA PRO A 267 -0.40 -17.06 3.36
C PRO A 267 -1.84 -16.55 3.25
N GLU A 268 -2.49 -16.25 4.38
CA GLU A 268 -3.89 -15.84 4.41
C GLU A 268 -4.10 -14.41 3.88
N PRO A 269 -5.16 -14.17 3.08
CA PRO A 269 -5.47 -12.87 2.52
C PRO A 269 -5.94 -11.86 3.59
N PRO A 270 -5.88 -10.54 3.31
CA PRO A 270 -6.13 -9.51 4.31
C PRO A 270 -7.46 -9.63 5.05
N LEU A 271 -8.54 -9.97 4.34
CA LEU A 271 -9.89 -10.12 4.92
C LEU A 271 -9.94 -11.14 6.05
N ALA A 272 -9.14 -12.21 5.98
CA ALA A 272 -9.16 -13.31 6.94
C ALA A 272 -8.40 -12.99 8.24
N VAL A 273 -7.32 -12.19 8.17
CA VAL A 273 -6.40 -12.02 9.30
C VAL A 273 -6.32 -10.62 9.89
N VAL A 274 -6.61 -9.58 9.10
CA VAL A 274 -6.35 -8.19 9.51
C VAL A 274 -7.08 -7.84 10.81
N HIS A 275 -8.34 -8.21 10.97
CA HIS A 275 -9.09 -7.94 12.21
C HIS A 275 -8.47 -8.58 13.47
N LYS A 276 -7.65 -9.62 13.31
CA LYS A 276 -6.99 -10.34 14.39
C LYS A 276 -5.60 -9.82 14.73
N VAL A 277 -4.98 -8.95 13.93
CA VAL A 277 -3.61 -8.44 14.16
C VAL A 277 -3.62 -7.33 15.24
N THR A 278 -4.04 -7.67 16.45
CA THR A 278 -4.04 -6.82 17.66
C THR A 278 -2.85 -7.19 18.55
N LEU A 279 -2.56 -6.45 19.63
CA LEU A 279 -1.49 -6.84 20.56
C LEU A 279 -1.85 -8.06 21.42
N GLU A 280 -3.14 -8.36 21.58
CA GLU A 280 -3.68 -9.40 22.46
C GLU A 280 -3.66 -10.80 21.83
N ASN A 281 -3.73 -10.86 20.49
CA ASN A 281 -3.85 -12.11 19.74
C ASN A 281 -2.51 -12.76 19.39
N GLN A 282 -1.45 -12.49 20.18
CA GLN A 282 -0.10 -12.95 19.85
C GLN A 282 0.00 -14.48 19.90
N HIS A 283 -0.73 -15.12 20.80
CA HIS A 283 -0.71 -16.57 20.96
C HIS A 283 -1.34 -17.32 19.78
N GLU A 284 -2.37 -16.75 19.15
CA GLU A 284 -3.07 -17.39 18.01
C GLU A 284 -2.25 -17.25 16.72
N LEU A 285 -1.75 -16.06 16.43
CA LEU A 285 -1.11 -15.75 15.15
C LEU A 285 0.41 -15.89 15.14
N GLN A 286 1.06 -15.91 16.31
CA GLN A 286 2.51 -16.04 16.46
C GLN A 286 3.32 -15.00 15.66
N TYR A 287 2.79 -13.78 15.51
CA TYR A 287 3.50 -12.68 14.86
C TYR A 287 4.64 -12.14 15.74
N ARG A 288 5.54 -11.38 15.10
CA ARG A 288 6.65 -10.70 15.78
C ARG A 288 6.18 -9.38 16.36
N ILE A 289 6.59 -9.11 17.59
CA ILE A 289 6.34 -7.81 18.25
C ILE A 289 7.67 -7.13 18.50
N GLY A 290 7.66 -5.81 18.35
CA GLY A 290 8.81 -5.00 18.62
C GLY A 290 8.48 -3.58 19.03
N THR A 291 9.51 -2.75 19.01
CA THR A 291 9.40 -1.30 19.13
C THR A 291 9.93 -0.64 17.87
N TYR A 292 9.32 0.48 17.50
CA TYR A 292 9.75 1.28 16.35
C TYR A 292 10.04 2.72 16.77
N LYS A 293 10.84 3.39 15.96
CA LYS A 293 11.11 4.82 16.04
C LYS A 293 11.02 5.42 14.64
N THR A 294 10.47 6.62 14.57
CA THR A 294 10.37 7.39 13.33
C THR A 294 11.40 8.51 13.38
N HIS A 295 12.26 8.56 12.38
CA HIS A 295 13.27 9.58 12.16
C HIS A 295 12.84 10.41 10.96
N VAL A 296 12.68 11.71 11.16
CA VAL A 296 12.37 12.63 10.07
C VAL A 296 13.62 13.45 9.84
N ASP A 297 14.20 13.34 8.64
CA ASP A 297 15.30 14.20 8.25
C ASP A 297 14.74 15.58 7.89
N TYR A 298 15.31 16.62 8.49
CA TYR A 298 14.88 18.00 8.27
C TYR A 298 15.69 18.68 7.15
N ALA A 299 16.81 18.10 6.74
CA ALA A 299 17.73 18.69 5.78
C ALA A 299 17.25 18.55 4.33
N GLU A 300 16.50 17.49 4.04
CA GLU A 300 15.89 17.27 2.74
C GLU A 300 14.39 17.55 2.87
N GLN A 301 13.85 18.52 2.12
CA GLN A 301 12.43 18.86 2.03
C GLN A 301 11.58 17.71 1.42
N ARG A 302 11.78 16.48 1.85
CA ARG A 302 11.10 15.31 1.33
C ARG A 302 9.94 14.97 2.25
N ASP A 303 8.78 14.70 1.63
CA ASP A 303 7.59 14.09 2.24
C ASP A 303 7.86 12.62 2.62
N CYS A 304 9.00 12.34 3.27
CA CYS A 304 9.44 11.01 3.66
C CYS A 304 9.95 10.96 5.11
N ALA A 305 9.81 9.80 5.74
CA ALA A 305 10.35 9.54 7.07
C ALA A 305 11.00 8.16 7.10
N LYS A 306 12.10 8.01 7.85
CA LYS A 306 12.77 6.72 8.03
C LYS A 306 12.29 6.07 9.31
N ILE A 307 11.84 4.82 9.24
CA ILE A 307 11.34 4.05 10.36
C ILE A 307 12.36 2.96 10.66
N THR A 308 12.83 2.90 11.91
CA THR A 308 13.69 1.82 12.39
C THR A 308 12.93 1.02 13.43
N ALA A 309 12.95 -0.31 13.34
CA ALA A 309 12.32 -1.15 14.35
C ALA A 309 13.16 -2.37 14.74
N LYS A 310 12.92 -2.82 15.97
CA LYS A 310 13.53 -4.01 16.57
C LYS A 310 12.42 -4.92 17.05
N LEU A 311 12.38 -6.15 16.54
CA LEU A 311 11.33 -7.12 16.82
C LEU A 311 11.91 -8.43 17.33
N LYS A 312 11.10 -9.19 18.06
CA LYS A 312 11.40 -10.56 18.48
C LYS A 312 10.21 -11.46 18.15
N ASP A 313 10.48 -12.75 18.01
CA ASP A 313 9.42 -13.75 17.97
C ASP A 313 8.66 -13.75 19.31
N SER A 314 7.43 -14.29 19.34
CA SER A 314 6.70 -14.43 20.60
C SER A 314 7.51 -15.28 21.57
N ASP A 315 7.59 -14.86 22.84
CA ASP A 315 8.21 -15.67 23.89
C ASP A 315 7.68 -17.09 23.81
N ARG A 316 8.57 -18.03 23.46
CA ARG A 316 8.27 -19.48 23.44
C ARG A 316 8.07 -20.05 24.85
N GLU A 317 8.08 -19.21 25.87
CA GLU A 317 7.98 -19.55 27.28
C GLU A 317 6.54 -19.44 27.76
N SER A 318 5.74 -20.48 27.48
CA SER A 318 4.67 -20.98 28.37
C SER A 318 4.00 -22.20 27.73
N GLY A 319 4.45 -23.41 28.08
CA GLY A 319 3.61 -24.61 27.89
C GLY A 319 4.26 -25.89 27.37
N ARG A 320 5.54 -25.90 26.99
CA ARG A 320 6.23 -27.17 26.73
C ARG A 320 7.11 -27.54 27.92
N ARG A 321 6.56 -28.31 28.85
CA ARG A 321 7.36 -29.21 29.68
C ARG A 321 8.04 -30.19 28.71
N ILE A 322 9.23 -29.83 28.23
CA ILE A 322 10.03 -30.67 27.35
C ILE A 322 10.49 -31.85 28.21
N ASN A 323 9.92 -33.03 27.98
CA ASN A 323 10.41 -34.27 28.55
C ASN A 323 11.84 -34.50 28.06
N TYR A 324 12.81 -34.38 28.97
CA TYR A 324 14.26 -34.43 28.79
C TYR A 324 14.82 -35.81 28.40
N ARG A 325 14.22 -36.52 27.43
CA ARG A 325 14.76 -37.83 27.03
C ARG A 325 15.18 -37.97 25.57
N THR A 326 14.87 -37.03 24.70
CA THR A 326 15.34 -37.09 23.30
C THR A 326 15.21 -35.74 22.61
N ARG A 327 16.29 -34.95 22.56
CA ARG A 327 16.60 -34.05 21.42
C ARG A 327 17.90 -33.27 21.62
N ASN A 328 18.65 -33.17 20.53
CA ASN A 328 19.81 -32.30 20.34
C ASN A 328 19.64 -30.94 21.04
N LYS A 329 20.69 -30.51 21.75
CA LYS A 329 20.78 -29.20 22.40
C LYS A 329 20.41 -28.11 21.39
N CYS A 330 19.26 -27.46 21.58
CA CYS A 330 18.95 -26.21 20.88
C CYS A 330 19.89 -25.15 21.44
N THR A 331 20.88 -24.70 20.66
CA THR A 331 21.95 -23.78 21.08
C THR A 331 21.58 -22.30 20.95
N THR A 332 20.44 -22.00 20.33
CA THR A 332 19.93 -20.64 20.09
C THR A 332 19.03 -20.21 21.25
N THR A 333 19.31 -19.03 21.82
CA THR A 333 18.53 -18.44 22.92
C THR A 333 17.42 -17.53 22.41
N ASP A 334 17.73 -16.65 21.47
CA ASP A 334 16.81 -15.61 20.99
C ASP A 334 17.19 -15.14 19.57
N ILE A 335 16.22 -14.66 18.81
CA ILE A 335 16.40 -14.06 17.48
C ILE A 335 15.78 -12.67 17.49
N GLU A 336 16.62 -11.65 17.27
CA GLU A 336 16.19 -10.26 17.16
C GLU A 336 16.20 -9.84 15.68
N TYR A 337 15.13 -9.17 15.23
CA TYR A 337 14.98 -8.69 13.86
C TYR A 337 15.09 -7.18 13.82
N HIS A 338 15.95 -6.66 12.95
CA HIS A 338 16.21 -5.25 12.76
C HIS A 338 15.72 -4.85 11.37
N LEU A 339 14.86 -3.84 11.31
CA LEU A 339 14.33 -3.33 10.05
C LEU A 339 14.50 -1.82 9.94
N ALA A 340 14.77 -1.36 8.72
CA ALA A 340 14.65 0.03 8.32
C ALA A 340 13.74 0.14 7.10
N LEU A 341 12.73 1.00 7.20
CA LEU A 341 11.74 1.27 6.16
C LEU A 341 11.69 2.77 5.88
N ASP A 342 11.57 3.15 4.62
CA ASP A 342 11.25 4.52 4.25
C ASP A 342 9.75 4.66 4.03
N LEU A 343 9.15 5.57 4.79
CA LEU A 343 7.80 6.05 4.59
C LEU A 343 7.80 7.10 3.50
N SER A 344 6.99 6.87 2.47
CA SER A 344 6.79 7.79 1.37
C SER A 344 5.31 7.89 1.00
N SER A 345 4.99 8.93 0.24
CA SER A 345 3.69 9.10 -0.38
C SER A 345 3.70 8.44 -1.76
N SER A 346 2.63 7.73 -2.10
CA SER A 346 2.46 7.06 -3.38
C SER A 346 1.09 7.39 -3.95
N ASN A 347 1.06 7.75 -5.23
CA ASN A 347 -0.10 8.34 -5.90
C ASN A 347 -0.54 9.64 -5.18
N LYS A 348 -1.84 9.95 -5.21
CA LYS A 348 -2.45 11.09 -4.49
C LYS A 348 -2.56 10.89 -2.96
N LYS A 349 -2.08 9.76 -2.41
CA LYS A 349 -2.24 9.43 -0.98
C LYS A 349 -0.93 9.72 -0.23
N ARG A 350 -1.03 10.43 0.91
CA ARG A 350 0.14 10.77 1.74
C ARG A 350 0.53 9.63 2.66
N CYS A 351 1.83 9.44 2.89
CA CYS A 351 2.40 8.52 3.89
C CYS A 351 1.80 7.10 3.87
N ASN A 352 1.52 6.58 2.67
CA ASN A 352 0.82 5.32 2.46
C ASN A 352 1.72 4.18 1.95
N LYS A 353 3.00 4.44 1.68
CA LYS A 353 3.94 3.45 1.15
C LYS A 353 5.15 3.29 2.07
N LEU A 354 5.50 2.05 2.39
CA LEU A 354 6.74 1.71 3.09
C LEU A 354 7.66 0.93 2.14
N THR A 355 8.88 1.41 1.94
CA THR A 355 9.90 0.73 1.13
C THR A 355 11.00 0.19 2.02
N TRP A 356 11.50 -1.00 1.72
CA TRP A 356 12.60 -1.59 2.47
C TRP A 356 13.91 -0.83 2.22
N GLN A 357 14.64 -0.57 3.29
CA GLN A 357 16.00 -0.03 3.26
C GLN A 357 16.99 -0.99 3.91
N HIS A 358 16.57 -1.68 4.99
CA HIS A 358 17.40 -2.63 5.71
C HIS A 358 16.54 -3.73 6.31
N TYR A 359 17.03 -4.96 6.28
CA TYR A 359 16.48 -6.05 7.07
C TYR A 359 17.59 -7.02 7.47
N SER A 360 17.80 -7.21 8.76
CA SER A 360 18.73 -8.22 9.31
C SER A 360 18.12 -8.95 10.49
N CYS A 361 18.63 -10.15 10.78
CA CYS A 361 18.35 -10.85 12.02
C CYS A 361 19.66 -11.16 12.77
N ILE A 362 19.61 -11.01 14.09
CA ILE A 362 20.70 -11.31 15.00
C ILE A 362 20.27 -12.53 15.80
N THR A 363 20.97 -13.64 15.59
CA THR A 363 20.76 -14.87 16.35
C THR A 363 21.72 -14.90 17.52
N ASN A 364 21.18 -14.94 18.73
CA ASN A 364 21.95 -15.03 19.97
C ASN A 364 22.05 -16.49 20.42
N TYR A 365 23.25 -16.91 20.84
CA TYR A 365 23.52 -18.26 21.34
C TYR A 365 23.89 -18.25 22.83
N PHE A 366 23.74 -19.39 23.50
CA PHE A 366 24.06 -19.54 24.93
C PHE A 366 25.52 -19.17 25.28
N GLU A 367 26.45 -19.30 24.33
CA GLU A 367 27.87 -18.95 24.51
C GLU A 367 28.16 -17.43 24.43
N LYS A 368 27.13 -16.56 24.44
CA LYS A 368 27.24 -15.11 24.20
C LYS A 368 27.85 -14.73 22.85
N LYS A 369 27.95 -15.67 21.92
CA LYS A 369 28.22 -15.38 20.52
C LYS A 369 26.91 -14.96 19.86
N SER A 370 26.98 -13.96 18.99
CA SER A 370 25.88 -13.55 18.14
C SER A 370 26.31 -13.66 16.67
N THR A 371 25.40 -14.10 15.82
CA THR A 371 25.60 -14.08 14.37
C THR A 371 24.54 -13.18 13.76
N GLU A 372 24.98 -12.18 13.01
CA GLU A 372 24.10 -11.34 12.21
C GLU A 372 23.97 -11.91 10.80
N HIS A 373 22.74 -11.93 10.29
CA HIS A 373 22.43 -12.29 8.93
C HIS A 373 21.61 -11.17 8.29
N GLU A 374 22.13 -10.60 7.22
CA GLU A 374 21.47 -9.54 6.45
C GLU A 374 20.73 -10.14 5.25
N PHE A 375 19.49 -9.72 5.04
CA PHE A 375 18.65 -10.22 3.96
C PHE A 375 18.87 -9.40 2.69
N ASN A 376 18.96 -10.09 1.54
CA ASN A 376 18.96 -9.42 0.24
C ASN A 376 17.54 -8.93 -0.11
N LEU A 377 17.42 -7.62 -0.38
CA LEU A 377 16.15 -6.94 -0.61
C LEU A 377 15.66 -6.93 -2.07
N SER A 378 16.40 -7.51 -3.03
CA SER A 378 16.12 -7.34 -4.46
C SER A 378 14.73 -7.82 -4.91
N ASP A 379 14.42 -9.10 -4.71
CA ASP A 379 13.25 -9.72 -5.38
C ASP A 379 12.13 -10.14 -4.42
N GLN A 380 12.44 -10.37 -3.14
CA GLN A 380 11.47 -10.92 -2.18
C GLN A 380 10.87 -9.89 -1.23
N PHE A 381 11.18 -8.60 -1.41
CA PHE A 381 10.81 -7.53 -0.48
C PHE A 381 10.10 -6.37 -1.20
N PRO A 382 8.91 -6.61 -1.79
CA PRO A 382 8.12 -5.54 -2.36
C PRO A 382 7.65 -4.56 -1.27
N PRO A 383 7.36 -3.30 -1.63
CA PRO A 383 6.92 -2.29 -0.69
C PRO A 383 5.58 -2.66 -0.04
N PHE A 384 5.33 -2.11 1.14
CA PHE A 384 4.02 -2.19 1.76
C PHE A 384 3.15 -1.00 1.37
N TYR A 385 1.87 -1.25 1.18
CA TYR A 385 0.85 -0.23 0.95
C TYR A 385 -0.15 -0.20 2.10
N PHE A 386 -0.50 1.01 2.53
CA PHE A 386 -1.43 1.23 3.62
C PHE A 386 -2.87 0.88 3.22
N SER A 387 -3.54 0.12 4.09
CA SER A 387 -4.97 -0.15 4.04
C SER A 387 -5.62 0.28 5.37
N PRO A 388 -6.64 1.14 5.35
CA PRO A 388 -7.39 1.50 6.56
C PRO A 388 -8.16 0.29 7.10
N VAL A 389 -8.32 0.22 8.42
CA VAL A 389 -9.03 -0.87 9.10
C VAL A 389 -9.89 -0.30 10.22
N ASN A 390 -11.21 -0.37 10.07
CA ASN A 390 -12.12 0.28 11.01
C ASN A 390 -12.12 -0.36 12.40
N SER A 391 -11.95 -1.68 12.49
CA SER A 391 -11.94 -2.40 13.77
C SER A 391 -10.76 -2.02 14.67
N TYR A 392 -9.72 -1.37 14.14
CA TYR A 392 -8.55 -0.98 14.92
C TYR A 392 -8.76 0.26 15.77
N MET A 393 -9.75 1.08 15.44
CA MET A 393 -10.11 2.28 16.19
C MET A 393 -11.29 2.03 17.13
N GLN A 394 -11.95 0.88 17.01
CA GLN A 394 -12.96 0.47 17.96
C GLN A 394 -12.24 -0.04 19.21
N VAL A 395 -12.51 0.62 20.34
CA VAL A 395 -12.10 0.10 21.65
C VAL A 395 -12.69 -1.30 21.78
N GLN A 396 -11.84 -2.33 21.75
CA GLN A 396 -12.26 -3.65 22.18
C GLN A 396 -12.65 -3.48 23.64
N SER A 397 -13.95 -3.50 23.91
CA SER A 397 -14.45 -3.59 25.27
C SER A 397 -13.90 -4.91 25.81
N THR A 398 -12.80 -4.85 26.55
CA THR A 398 -12.36 -5.95 27.38
C THR A 398 -13.52 -6.21 28.33
N GLY A 399 -14.30 -7.26 28.05
CA GLY A 399 -15.41 -7.68 28.88
C GLY A 399 -14.88 -7.90 30.29
N SER A 400 -15.42 -7.13 31.22
CA SER A 400 -15.19 -7.22 32.67
C SER A 400 -15.57 -8.60 33.20
#